data_AF-A0A2X0RET4-F1
#
_entry.id   AF-A0A2X0RET4-F1
#
_cell.length_a   1.000
_cell.length_b   1.000
_cell.length_c   1.000
_cell.angle_alpha   90.00
_cell.angle_beta   90.00
_cell.angle_gamma   90.00
#
_symmetry.space_group_name_H-M   'P 1'
#
loop_
_entity.id
_entity.type
_entity.pdbx_description
1 polymer ?
#
loop_
_entity_poly.entity_id
_entity_poly.type
_entity_poly.pdbx_seq_one_letter_code
_entity_poly.pdbx_strand_id
1 'polypeptide(L)'
;MAYNVFDKSKPDGATQNGTQAMQSIRNNLAAIRDGVIVGAYPGWNFSKSGGTAEQPAIIYYKKSTDWLKVALTWGTTGGEDGNVTVAVYSFSSDSGSNWDVIGTETITWDANGLVTATTWS
;
A
#
# COMPACT_ATOMS: atom_id res chain seq x y z
N MET A 1 -6.49 -13.75 -19.27
CA MET A 1 -7.55 -14.00 -18.28
C MET A 1 -7.93 -12.64 -17.68
N ALA A 2 -9.22 -12.33 -17.50
CA ALA A 2 -9.60 -11.05 -16.89
C ALA A 2 -9.19 -11.01 -15.41
N TYR A 3 -8.74 -9.85 -14.92
CA TYR A 3 -8.41 -9.67 -13.51
C TYR A 3 -9.67 -9.76 -12.65
N ASN A 4 -9.63 -10.59 -11.62
CA ASN A 4 -10.69 -10.66 -10.61
C ASN A 4 -10.48 -9.51 -9.62
N VAL A 5 -11.42 -8.56 -9.58
CA VAL A 5 -11.35 -7.44 -8.64
C VAL A 5 -11.65 -7.94 -7.22
N PHE A 6 -10.82 -7.54 -6.26
CA PHE A 6 -11.06 -7.81 -4.84
C PHE A 6 -12.37 -7.15 -4.39
N ASP A 7 -13.27 -7.94 -3.79
CA ASP A 7 -14.54 -7.49 -3.25
C ASP A 7 -14.62 -7.77 -1.75
N LYS A 8 -14.54 -6.69 -0.96
CA LYS A 8 -14.61 -6.76 0.52
C LYS A 8 -15.96 -7.22 1.05
N SER A 9 -17.02 -7.14 0.24
CA SER A 9 -18.36 -7.60 0.62
C SER A 9 -18.55 -9.11 0.48
N LYS A 10 -17.55 -9.82 -0.05
CA LYS A 10 -17.60 -11.26 -0.31
C LYS A 10 -16.50 -12.03 0.45
N PRO A 11 -16.77 -13.25 0.93
CA PRO A 11 -18.04 -13.96 0.83
C PRO A 11 -19.14 -13.34 1.70
N ASP A 12 -20.38 -13.45 1.25
CA ASP A 12 -21.56 -12.92 1.94
C ASP A 12 -22.41 -14.07 2.47
N GLY A 13 -22.37 -14.28 3.79
CA GLY A 13 -23.10 -15.36 4.46
C GLY A 13 -24.62 -15.21 4.45
N ALA A 14 -25.16 -14.04 4.14
CA ALA A 14 -26.61 -13.83 4.05
C ALA A 14 -27.18 -14.26 2.70
N THR A 15 -26.39 -14.15 1.62
CA THR A 15 -26.88 -14.38 0.25
C THR A 15 -26.19 -15.53 -0.49
N GLN A 16 -25.03 -16.00 -0.03
CA GLN A 16 -24.25 -17.03 -0.72
C GLN A 16 -24.41 -18.39 -0.08
N ASN A 17 -24.66 -19.40 -0.91
CA ASN A 17 -24.51 -20.80 -0.51
C ASN A 17 -23.02 -21.20 -0.43
N GLY A 18 -22.74 -22.39 0.09
CA GLY A 18 -21.37 -22.87 0.31
C GLY A 18 -20.48 -22.84 -0.94
N THR A 19 -21.01 -23.23 -2.11
CA THR A 19 -20.26 -23.21 -3.37
C THR A 19 -19.93 -21.79 -3.80
N GLN A 20 -20.89 -20.86 -3.69
CA GLN A 20 -20.69 -19.45 -4.03
C GLN A 20 -19.68 -18.79 -3.10
N ALA A 21 -19.74 -19.07 -1.79
CA ALA A 21 -18.76 -18.56 -0.83
C ALA A 21 -17.33 -19.04 -1.17
N MET A 22 -17.14 -20.31 -1.50
CA MET A 22 -15.84 -20.86 -1.89
C MET A 22 -15.30 -20.28 -3.22
N GLN A 23 -16.19 -19.90 -4.14
CA GLN A 23 -15.81 -19.19 -5.36
C GLN A 23 -15.38 -17.74 -5.04
N SER A 24 -16.14 -17.02 -4.23
CA SER A 24 -15.79 -15.67 -3.76
C SER A 24 -14.40 -15.65 -3.10
N ILE A 25 -14.14 -16.61 -2.21
CA ILE A 25 -12.84 -16.72 -1.53
C ILE A 25 -11.72 -16.94 -2.55
N ARG A 26 -11.90 -17.88 -3.50
CA ARG A 26 -10.89 -18.12 -4.55
C ARG A 26 -10.65 -16.88 -5.42
N ASN A 27 -11.69 -16.13 -5.76
CA ASN A 27 -11.56 -14.91 -6.56
C ASN A 27 -10.81 -13.82 -5.79
N ASN A 28 -11.12 -13.61 -4.52
CA ASN A 28 -10.42 -12.63 -3.68
C ASN A 28 -8.96 -13.03 -3.43
N LEU A 29 -8.66 -14.32 -3.22
CA LEU A 29 -7.28 -14.80 -3.11
C LEU A 29 -6.48 -14.61 -4.41
N ALA A 30 -7.11 -14.85 -5.57
CA ALA A 30 -6.49 -14.57 -6.86
C ALA A 30 -6.23 -13.07 -7.04
N ALA A 31 -7.18 -12.21 -6.64
CA ALA A 31 -7.02 -10.76 -6.67
C ALA A 31 -5.83 -10.28 -5.84
N ILE A 32 -5.65 -10.85 -4.64
CA ILE A 32 -4.52 -10.56 -3.74
C ILE A 32 -3.20 -11.01 -4.38
N ARG A 33 -3.14 -12.26 -4.87
CA ARG A 33 -1.95 -12.80 -5.54
C ARG A 33 -1.51 -11.91 -6.72
N ASP A 34 -2.47 -11.54 -7.56
CA ASP A 34 -2.19 -10.73 -8.73
C ASP A 34 -1.76 -9.30 -8.33
N GLY A 35 -2.36 -8.75 -7.27
CA GLY A 35 -1.96 -7.44 -6.71
C GLY A 35 -0.54 -7.42 -6.15
N VAL A 36 -0.04 -8.54 -5.59
CA VAL A 36 1.36 -8.66 -5.13
C VAL A 36 2.35 -8.50 -6.29
N ILE A 37 2.05 -9.10 -7.45
CA ILE A 37 2.95 -9.03 -8.62
C ILE A 37 2.90 -7.65 -9.28
N VAL A 38 1.69 -7.07 -9.41
CA VAL A 38 1.50 -5.79 -10.10
C VAL A 38 1.92 -4.60 -9.22
N GLY A 39 1.96 -4.77 -7.89
CA GLY A 39 2.23 -3.70 -6.94
C GLY A 39 1.08 -2.69 -6.81
N ALA A 40 -0.08 -2.98 -7.41
CA ALA A 40 -1.26 -2.12 -7.38
C ALA A 40 -2.55 -2.95 -7.47
N TYR A 41 -3.64 -2.36 -6.97
CA TYR A 41 -4.98 -2.92 -7.08
C TYR A 41 -5.87 -1.98 -7.91
N PRO A 42 -6.61 -2.48 -8.92
CA PRO A 42 -7.56 -1.67 -9.67
C PRO A 42 -8.58 -0.95 -8.78
N GLY A 43 -8.91 0.29 -9.15
CA GLY A 43 -9.87 1.14 -8.44
C GLY A 43 -9.30 1.97 -7.29
N TRP A 44 -7.98 1.94 -7.07
CA TRP A 44 -7.29 2.86 -6.17
C TRP A 44 -6.66 4.02 -6.94
N ASN A 45 -6.91 5.25 -6.49
CA ASN A 45 -6.33 6.45 -7.07
C ASN A 45 -5.03 6.82 -6.38
N PHE A 46 -3.95 6.95 -7.14
CA PHE A 46 -2.64 7.37 -6.67
C PHE A 46 -2.52 8.91 -6.68
N SER A 47 -1.95 9.47 -5.62
CA SER A 47 -1.59 10.90 -5.57
C SER A 47 -0.40 11.15 -4.63
N LYS A 48 0.32 12.26 -4.84
CA LYS A 48 1.42 12.72 -3.99
C LYS A 48 1.02 14.03 -3.31
N SER A 49 1.55 14.31 -2.12
CA SER A 49 1.28 15.54 -1.37
C SER A 49 2.44 15.91 -0.45
N GLY A 50 2.67 17.21 -0.26
CA GLY A 50 3.76 17.76 0.55
C GLY A 50 5.15 17.51 -0.05
N GLY A 51 6.18 18.17 0.51
CA GLY A 51 7.55 18.08 -0.01
C GLY A 51 7.70 18.68 -1.41
N THR A 52 8.59 18.10 -2.21
CA THR A 52 8.82 18.47 -3.62
C THR A 52 8.26 17.39 -4.56
N ALA A 53 8.30 17.63 -5.88
CA ALA A 53 7.82 16.65 -6.85
C ALA A 53 8.71 15.39 -6.87
N GLU A 54 10.02 15.60 -6.68
CA GLU A 54 11.07 14.58 -6.64
C GLU A 54 11.08 13.87 -5.28
N GLN A 55 10.82 14.62 -4.19
CA GLN A 55 10.82 14.13 -2.82
C GLN A 55 9.48 14.43 -2.13
N PRO A 56 8.37 13.75 -2.54
CA PRO A 56 7.09 13.94 -1.89
C PRO A 56 7.16 13.49 -0.43
N ALA A 57 6.53 14.23 0.46
CA ALA A 57 6.44 13.83 1.87
C ALA A 57 5.42 12.71 2.09
N ILE A 58 4.38 12.65 1.25
CA ILE A 58 3.29 11.68 1.39
C ILE A 58 2.86 11.15 0.02
N ILE A 59 2.65 9.84 -0.04
CA ILE A 59 1.95 9.15 -1.11
C ILE A 59 0.59 8.69 -0.58
N TYR A 60 -0.48 8.89 -1.35
CA TYR A 60 -1.81 8.38 -1.05
C TYR A 60 -2.29 7.39 -2.11
N TYR A 61 -2.97 6.34 -1.64
CA TYR A 61 -3.84 5.50 -2.44
C TYR A 61 -5.26 5.64 -1.88
N LYS A 62 -6.22 6.06 -2.70
CA LYS A 62 -7.59 6.37 -2.23
C LYS A 62 -8.63 5.58 -3.00
N LYS A 63 -9.57 4.96 -2.29
CA LYS A 63 -10.73 4.28 -2.86
C LYS A 63 -11.96 4.55 -1.99
N SER A 64 -12.81 5.49 -2.44
CA SER A 64 -13.95 5.94 -1.64
C SER A 64 -13.48 6.44 -0.26
N THR A 65 -13.99 5.86 0.82
CA THR A 65 -13.59 6.16 2.21
C THR A 65 -12.34 5.42 2.66
N ASP A 66 -11.92 4.36 1.95
CA ASP A 66 -10.73 3.57 2.29
C ASP A 66 -9.49 4.24 1.70
N TRP A 67 -8.60 4.72 2.56
CA TRP A 67 -7.39 5.45 2.18
C TRP A 67 -6.17 4.75 2.78
N LEU A 68 -5.11 4.65 1.99
CA LEU A 68 -3.77 4.31 2.44
C LEU A 68 -2.90 5.55 2.27
N LYS A 69 -2.01 5.77 3.24
CA LYS A 69 -0.92 6.75 3.10
C LYS A 69 0.41 6.09 3.37
N VAL A 70 1.43 6.59 2.68
CA VAL A 70 2.83 6.32 2.96
C VAL A 70 3.47 7.66 3.28
N ALA A 71 3.85 7.88 4.53
CA ALA A 71 4.62 9.05 4.93
C ALA A 71 6.11 8.74 4.75
N LEU A 72 6.79 9.55 3.95
CA LEU A 72 8.18 9.33 3.54
C LEU A 72 9.11 10.30 4.26
N THR A 73 10.19 9.75 4.82
CA THR A 73 11.35 10.50 5.30
C THR A 73 12.48 10.31 4.31
N TRP A 74 13.11 11.41 3.91
CA TRP A 74 14.20 11.44 2.96
C TRP A 74 15.51 11.71 3.70
N GLY A 75 16.57 10.98 3.33
CA GLY A 75 17.92 11.27 3.76
C GLY A 75 18.42 12.58 3.13
N THR A 76 19.31 13.25 3.84
CA THR A 76 19.80 14.59 3.45
C THR A 76 21.32 14.67 3.36
N THR A 77 22.03 13.56 3.59
CA THR A 77 23.50 13.51 3.64
C THR A 77 24.05 12.15 3.20
N GLY A 78 25.31 12.10 2.77
CA GLY A 78 25.97 10.84 2.45
C GLY A 78 25.23 10.05 1.36
N GLY A 79 25.24 8.72 1.45
CA GLY A 79 24.57 7.87 0.45
C GLY A 79 23.04 7.83 0.57
N GLU A 80 22.46 8.32 1.67
CA GLU A 80 21.01 8.46 1.80
C GLU A 80 20.49 9.79 1.22
N ASP A 81 21.37 10.72 0.83
CA ASP A 81 20.94 12.01 0.26
C ASP A 81 20.12 11.79 -1.00
N GLY A 82 18.94 12.40 -1.05
CA GLY A 82 18.03 12.21 -2.16
C GLY A 82 17.19 10.93 -2.09
N ASN A 83 17.40 10.04 -1.11
CA ASN A 83 16.78 8.72 -1.03
C ASN A 83 15.82 8.59 0.17
N VAL A 84 14.80 7.73 0.05
CA VAL A 84 13.91 7.42 1.19
C VAL A 84 14.66 6.58 2.22
N THR A 85 14.57 6.96 3.48
CA THR A 85 15.16 6.24 4.63
C THR A 85 14.08 5.60 5.50
N VAL A 86 12.89 6.19 5.56
CA VAL A 86 11.74 5.64 6.29
C VAL A 86 10.46 5.83 5.50
N ALA A 87 9.63 4.79 5.44
CA ALA A 87 8.27 4.85 4.91
C ALA A 87 7.28 4.29 5.95
N VAL A 88 6.39 5.13 6.46
CA VAL A 88 5.34 4.73 7.42
C VAL A 88 4.04 4.51 6.67
N TYR A 89 3.54 3.28 6.68
CA TYR A 89 2.32 2.86 6.01
C TYR A 89 1.16 2.92 7.00
N SER A 90 0.06 3.56 6.62
CA SER A 90 -1.14 3.63 7.45
C SER A 90 -2.41 3.48 6.62
N PHE A 91 -3.44 2.94 7.26
CA PHE A 91 -4.77 2.78 6.71
C PHE A 91 -5.78 3.69 7.41
N SER A 92 -6.79 4.14 6.67
CA SER A 92 -7.94 4.87 7.16
C SER A 92 -9.19 4.32 6.46
N SER A 93 -10.23 4.06 7.23
CA SER A 93 -11.55 3.67 6.69
C SER A 93 -12.53 4.84 6.58
N ASP A 94 -12.09 6.05 6.96
CA ASP A 94 -12.91 7.24 7.14
C ASP A 94 -12.35 8.48 6.40
N SER A 95 -11.82 8.26 5.19
CA SER A 95 -11.31 9.31 4.29
C SER A 95 -10.17 10.16 4.89
N GLY A 96 -9.35 9.54 5.74
CA GLY A 96 -8.17 10.14 6.34
C GLY A 96 -8.40 10.91 7.63
N SER A 97 -9.57 10.76 8.27
CA SER A 97 -9.84 11.35 9.58
C SER A 97 -9.10 10.63 10.71
N ASN A 98 -9.08 9.29 10.70
CA ASN A 98 -8.32 8.46 11.63
C ASN A 98 -7.37 7.54 10.86
N TRP A 99 -6.20 7.26 11.44
CA TRP A 99 -5.16 6.47 10.79
C TRP A 99 -4.64 5.38 11.73
N ASP A 100 -4.73 4.13 11.28
CA ASP A 100 -4.11 2.98 11.90
C ASP A 100 -2.78 2.69 11.20
N VAL A 101 -1.69 2.60 11.95
CA VAL A 101 -0.39 2.24 11.39
C VAL A 101 -0.38 0.75 11.02
N ILE A 102 -0.06 0.46 9.76
CA ILE A 102 0.12 -0.91 9.26
C ILE A 102 1.53 -1.39 9.59
N GLY A 103 2.50 -0.51 9.42
CA GLY A 103 3.90 -0.78 9.72
C GLY A 103 4.82 0.31 9.17
N THR A 104 6.10 0.16 9.47
CA THR A 104 7.17 1.06 9.06
C THR A 104 8.25 0.27 8.34
N GLU A 105 8.61 0.73 7.16
CA GLU A 105 9.77 0.27 6.41
C GLU A 105 10.94 1.21 6.67
N THR A 106 12.08 0.67 7.09
CA THR A 106 13.33 1.42 7.23
C THR A 106 14.35 0.91 6.23
N ILE A 107 14.96 1.81 5.47
CA ILE A 107 15.92 1.52 4.40
C ILE A 107 17.27 2.09 4.80
N THR A 108 18.30 1.25 4.80
CA THR A 108 19.68 1.63 5.11
C THR A 108 20.51 1.65 3.83
N TRP A 109 21.38 2.66 3.71
CA TRP A 109 22.20 2.93 2.53
C TRP A 109 23.68 2.86 2.89
N ASP A 110 24.51 2.37 1.97
CA ASP A 110 25.97 2.53 2.07
C ASP A 110 26.40 3.94 1.65
N ALA A 111 27.70 4.23 1.71
CA ALA A 111 28.24 5.54 1.32
C ALA A 111 28.09 5.86 -0.17
N ASN A 112 27.83 4.87 -1.03
CA ASN A 112 27.66 5.03 -2.48
C ASN A 112 26.18 5.20 -2.87
N GLY A 113 25.26 5.19 -1.91
CA GLY A 113 23.83 5.24 -2.16
C GLY A 113 23.26 3.93 -2.66
N LEU A 114 23.84 2.80 -2.26
CA LEU A 114 23.29 1.46 -2.50
C LEU A 114 22.56 0.96 -1.25
N VAL A 115 21.39 0.36 -1.44
CA VAL A 115 20.62 -0.25 -0.34
C VAL A 115 21.40 -1.41 0.25
N THR A 116 21.61 -1.39 1.57
CA THR A 116 22.29 -2.47 2.32
C THR A 116 21.33 -3.29 3.19
N ALA A 117 20.24 -2.68 3.65
CA ALA A 117 19.22 -3.36 4.43
C ALA A 117 17.85 -2.69 4.28
N THR A 118 16.81 -3.50 4.38
CA THR A 118 15.43 -3.06 4.51
C THR A 118 14.78 -3.84 5.65
N THR A 119 14.18 -3.15 6.61
CA THR A 119 13.49 -3.77 7.75
C THR A 119 12.02 -3.32 7.80
N TRP A 120 11.14 -4.23 8.22
CA TRP A 120 9.72 -3.97 8.44
C TRP A 120 9.38 -4.19 9.91
N SER A 121 8.66 -3.23 10.51
CA SER A 121 8.20 -3.27 11.90
C SER A 121 6.77 -2.77 12.06
#